data_AF-A0AAD8APW3-F1
#
_entry.id   AF-A0AAD8APW3-F1
#
_cell.length_a   1.000
_cell.length_b   1.000
_cell.length_c   1.000
_cell.angle_alpha   90.00
_cell.angle_beta   90.00
_cell.angle_gamma   90.00
#
_symmetry.space_group_name_H-M   'P 1'
#
loop_
_entity.id
_entity.type
_entity.pdbx_description
1 polymer ?
#
loop_
_entity_poly.entity_id
_entity_poly.type
_entity_poly.pdbx_seq_one_letter_code
_entity_poly.pdbx_strand_id
1 'polypeptide(L)'
;DQDVRIIVGNFDQNAARKVFCSAHQQSLYGPKHQWIILGTYEQDWWKVKDDSVPCTPAQLNETLHGHLATDVLPLSTSHDVTESGR
;
A
#
# COMPACT_ATOMS: atom_id res chain seq x y z
N ASP A 1 -3.04 -15.81 -20.82
CA ASP A 1 -3.08 -14.41 -20.38
C ASP A 1 -4.08 -14.29 -19.25
N GLN A 2 -3.71 -13.69 -18.12
CA GLN A 2 -4.62 -13.45 -16.99
C GLN A 2 -4.82 -11.95 -16.84
N ASP A 3 -6.03 -11.48 -17.10
CA ASP A 3 -6.39 -10.06 -16.99
C ASP A 3 -6.68 -9.70 -15.53
N VAL A 4 -5.62 -9.51 -14.75
CA VAL A 4 -5.71 -9.18 -13.33
C VAL A 4 -6.14 -7.72 -13.17
N ARG A 5 -7.21 -7.48 -12.39
CA ARG A 5 -7.76 -6.12 -12.13
C ARG A 5 -7.68 -5.69 -10.67
N ILE A 6 -7.73 -6.64 -9.74
CA ILE A 6 -7.68 -6.38 -8.30
C ILE A 6 -6.51 -7.17 -7.73
N ILE A 7 -5.63 -6.48 -6.99
CA ILE A 7 -4.40 -7.05 -6.45
C ILE A 7 -4.36 -6.78 -4.94
N VAL A 8 -4.25 -7.84 -4.16
CA VAL A 8 -4.15 -7.78 -2.69
C VAL A 8 -2.72 -8.11 -2.30
N GLY A 9 -2.01 -7.12 -1.76
CA GLY A 9 -0.61 -7.24 -1.37
C GLY A 9 -0.45 -7.40 0.14
N ASN A 10 0.16 -8.51 0.56
CA ASN A 10 0.55 -8.73 1.96
C ASN A 10 2.08 -8.88 2.04
N PHE A 11 2.77 -7.76 2.21
CA PHE A 11 4.22 -7.69 2.27
C PHE A 11 4.64 -6.61 3.28
N ASP A 12 5.91 -6.60 3.69
CA ASP A 12 6.46 -5.49 4.49
C ASP A 12 6.78 -4.27 3.60
N GLN A 13 7.10 -3.14 4.22
CA GLN A 13 7.40 -1.88 3.54
C GLN A 13 8.60 -1.96 2.58
N ASN A 14 9.62 -2.77 2.89
CA ASN A 14 10.80 -2.90 2.04
C ASN A 14 10.50 -3.74 0.79
N ALA A 15 9.78 -4.85 0.97
CA ALA A 15 9.27 -5.68 -0.10
C ALA A 15 8.26 -4.91 -0.97
N ALA A 16 7.41 -4.07 -0.35
CA ALA A 16 6.46 -3.23 -1.06
C ALA A 16 7.12 -2.41 -2.16
N ARG A 17 8.21 -1.69 -1.86
CA ARG A 17 8.89 -0.84 -2.85
C ARG A 17 9.37 -1.64 -4.07
N LYS A 18 9.88 -2.86 -3.85
CA LYS A 18 10.32 -3.76 -4.92
C LYS A 18 9.15 -4.23 -5.77
N VAL A 19 8.07 -4.68 -5.13
CA VAL A 19 6.85 -5.14 -5.80
C VAL A 19 6.22 -4.03 -6.63
N PHE A 20 6.07 -2.83 -6.06
CA PHE A 20 5.50 -1.69 -6.79
C PHE A 20 6.41 -1.20 -7.92
N CYS A 21 7.73 -1.28 -7.78
CA CYS A 21 8.62 -1.01 -8.91
C CYS A 21 8.43 -2.02 -10.05
N SER A 22 8.31 -3.32 -9.74
CA SER A 22 8.00 -4.34 -10.75
C SER A 22 6.59 -4.17 -11.34
N ALA A 23 5.62 -3.69 -10.56
CA ALA A 23 4.27 -3.39 -11.04
C ALA A 23 4.26 -2.20 -12.01
N HIS A 24 5.06 -1.15 -11.75
CA HIS A 24 5.26 -0.03 -12.67
C HIS A 24 5.74 -0.52 -14.04
N GLN A 25 6.80 -1.34 -14.04
CA GLN A 25 7.39 -1.90 -15.26
C GLN A 25 6.43 -2.77 -16.07
N GLN A 26 5.45 -3.39 -15.41
CA GLN A 26 4.42 -4.22 -16.03
C GLN A 26 3.10 -3.47 -16.29
N SER A 27 3.06 -2.15 -16.05
CA SER A 27 1.85 -1.33 -16.20
C SER A 27 0.65 -1.83 -15.38
N LEU A 28 0.90 -2.44 -14.23
CA LEU A 28 -0.11 -2.94 -13.28
C LEU A 28 -0.59 -1.82 -12.35
N TYR A 29 -0.91 -0.65 -12.89
CA TYR A 29 -1.38 0.52 -12.15
C TYR A 29 -2.37 1.34 -12.98
N GLY A 30 -2.82 2.47 -12.43
CA GLY A 30 -3.77 3.36 -13.08
C GLY A 30 -5.22 2.85 -13.02
N PRO A 31 -6.15 3.44 -13.80
CA PRO A 31 -7.60 3.28 -13.61
C PRO A 31 -8.13 1.86 -13.87
N LYS A 32 -7.30 0.98 -14.41
CA LYS A 32 -7.64 -0.41 -14.73
C LYS A 32 -7.27 -1.40 -13.62
N HIS A 33 -6.51 -0.96 -12.60
CA HIS A 33 -5.96 -1.83 -11.57
C HIS A 33 -6.18 -1.21 -10.19
N GLN A 34 -6.76 -1.98 -9.27
CA GLN A 34 -6.91 -1.57 -7.87
C GLN A 34 -5.98 -2.38 -6.98
N TRP A 35 -5.17 -1.67 -6.20
CA TRP A 35 -4.32 -2.26 -5.16
C TRP A 35 -4.98 -2.14 -3.79
N ILE A 36 -4.88 -3.20 -3.00
CA ILE A 36 -5.24 -3.24 -1.58
C ILE A 36 -4.01 -3.72 -0.80
N ILE A 37 -3.52 -2.93 0.14
CA ILE A 37 -2.31 -3.22 0.93
C ILE A 37 -2.53 -2.97 2.43
N LEU A 38 -1.50 -3.29 3.22
CA LEU A 38 -1.42 -2.93 4.63
C LEU A 38 -1.18 -1.42 4.79
N GLY A 39 -1.90 -0.78 5.71
CA GLY A 39 -1.81 0.65 6.02
C GLY A 39 -0.83 1.00 7.15
N THR A 40 -0.18 0.01 7.74
CA THR A 40 0.75 0.17 8.88
C THR A 40 2.14 0.69 8.48
N TYR A 41 2.33 1.08 7.22
CA TYR A 41 3.61 1.61 6.75
C TYR A 41 3.84 3.05 7.24
N GLU A 42 5.10 3.45 7.32
CA GLU A 42 5.48 4.82 7.65
C GLU A 42 4.95 5.81 6.60
N GLN A 43 4.71 7.05 7.03
CA GLN A 43 4.38 8.13 6.09
C GLN A 43 5.49 8.27 5.05
N ASP A 44 5.09 8.48 3.78
CA ASP A 44 6.03 8.66 2.67
C ASP A 44 7.03 7.51 2.47
N TRP A 45 6.69 6.28 2.90
CA TRP A 45 7.57 5.10 2.83
C TRP A 45 8.19 4.80 1.45
N TRP A 46 7.52 5.20 0.36
CA TRP A 46 7.97 5.03 -1.02
C TRP A 46 9.03 6.05 -1.45
N LYS A 47 9.24 7.12 -0.68
CA LYS A 47 10.28 8.13 -0.90
C LYS A 47 11.62 7.76 -0.27
N VAL A 48 11.64 6.75 0.60
CA VAL A 48 12.86 6.28 1.27
C VAL A 48 13.83 5.73 0.23
N LYS A 49 15.08 6.21 0.27
CA LYS A 49 16.14 5.76 -0.64
C LYS A 49 16.45 4.28 -0.40
N ASP A 50 16.42 3.50 -1.47
CA ASP A 50 16.72 2.07 -1.47
C ASP A 50 17.45 1.71 -2.77
N ASP A 51 18.77 1.48 -2.69
CA ASP A 51 19.60 1.19 -3.86
C ASP A 51 19.24 -0.15 -4.54
N SER A 52 18.41 -0.99 -3.90
CA SER A 52 17.92 -2.23 -4.49
C SER A 52 16.63 -2.07 -5.30
N VAL A 53 16.06 -0.87 -5.36
CA VAL A 53 14.81 -0.55 -6.08
C VAL A 53 15.15 0.36 -7.28
N PRO A 54 15.08 -0.14 -8.53
CA PRO A 54 15.48 0.64 -9.71
C PRO A 54 14.45 1.70 -10.16
N CYS A 55 13.47 2.03 -9.32
CA CYS A 55 12.43 3.02 -9.60
C CYS A 55 12.66 4.29 -8.78
N THR A 56 12.38 5.43 -9.39
CA THR A 56 12.36 6.73 -8.71
C THR A 56 11.15 6.84 -7.77
N PRO A 57 11.20 7.71 -6.74
CA PRO A 57 10.04 8.02 -5.91
C PRO A 57 8.82 8.48 -6.70
N ALA A 58 9.01 9.18 -7.83
CA ALA A 58 7.91 9.61 -8.70
C ALA A 58 7.22 8.45 -9.40
N GLN A 59 7.97 7.47 -9.91
CA GLN A 59 7.42 6.25 -10.52
C GLN A 59 6.68 5.39 -9.49
N LEU A 60 7.23 5.25 -8.28
CA LEU A 60 6.53 4.56 -7.20
C LEU A 60 5.23 5.28 -6.82
N ASN A 61 5.27 6.61 -6.71
CA ASN A 61 4.08 7.41 -6.42
C ASN A 61 3.00 7.28 -7.49
N GLU A 62 3.38 7.23 -8.77
CA GLU A 62 2.45 6.97 -9.88
C GLU A 62 1.79 5.60 -9.75
N THR A 63 2.57 4.57 -9.42
CA THR A 63 2.06 3.20 -9.25
C THR A 63 1.14 3.05 -8.05
N LEU A 64 1.45 3.75 -6.96
CA LEU A 64 0.70 3.75 -5.71
C LEU A 64 -0.56 4.60 -5.77
N HIS A 65 -0.70 5.47 -6.77
CA HIS A 65 -1.80 6.41 -6.85
C HIS A 65 -3.17 5.68 -6.85
N GLY A 66 -3.99 5.97 -5.84
CA GLY A 66 -5.34 5.39 -5.70
C GLY A 66 -5.39 4.00 -5.05
N HIS A 67 -4.30 3.52 -4.44
CA HIS A 67 -4.35 2.29 -3.64
C HIS A 67 -5.27 2.44 -2.43
N LEU A 68 -5.88 1.34 -2.00
CA LEU A 68 -6.56 1.22 -0.73
C LEU A 68 -5.59 0.63 0.29
N ALA A 69 -5.49 1.25 1.45
CA ALA A 69 -4.72 0.75 2.57
C ALA A 69 -5.68 0.36 3.70
N THR A 70 -5.42 -0.79 4.31
CA THR A 70 -6.23 -1.31 5.42
C THR A 70 -5.39 -1.38 6.69
N ASP A 71 -5.92 -0.86 7.78
CA ASP A 71 -5.27 -0.88 9.08
C ASP A 71 -6.30 -1.22 10.17
N VAL A 72 -5.82 -1.78 11.28
CA VAL A 72 -6.63 -2.05 12.46
C VAL A 72 -6.57 -0.82 13.34
N LEU A 73 -7.73 -0.25 13.66
CA LEU A 73 -7.83 0.84 14.61
C LEU A 73 -7.55 0.31 16.03
N PRO A 74 -6.46 0.71 16.70
CA PRO A 74 -6.09 0.13 18.00
C PRO A 74 -6.94 0.65 19.16
N LEU A 75 -7.57 1.82 19.01
CA LEU A 75 -8.38 2.47 20.04
C LEU A 75 -9.74 2.86 19.47
N SER A 76 -10.81 2.58 20.21
CA SER A 76 -12.14 3.06 19.87
C SER A 76 -12.15 4.58 19.75
N THR A 77 -12.75 5.10 18.68
CA THR A 77 -13.06 6.53 18.54
C THR A 77 -14.41 6.89 19.19
N SER A 78 -15.15 5.90 19.69
CA SER A 78 -16.39 6.16 20.44
C SER A 78 -16.08 6.67 21.83
N HIS A 79 -16.89 7.63 22.28
CA HIS A 79 -16.92 8.11 23.67
C HIS A 79 -17.91 7.33 24.53
N ASP A 80 -18.61 6.35 23.96
CA ASP A 80 -19.51 5.48 24.69
C ASP A 80 -18.70 4.54 25.61
N VAL A 81 -19.13 4.43 26.86
CA VAL A 81 -18.51 3.51 27.82
C VAL A 81 -18.83 2.09 27.37
N THR A 82 -17.78 1.28 27.15
CA THR A 82 -17.97 -0.14 26.83
C THR A 82 -18.51 -0.88 28.05
N GLU A 83 -19.17 -2.02 27.86
CA GLU A 83 -19.69 -2.83 28.97
C GLU A 83 -18.61 -3.26 29.98
N SER A 84 -17.33 -3.33 29.55
CA SER A 84 -16.20 -3.61 30.46
C SER A 84 -15.80 -2.41 31.34
N GLY A 85 -16.33 -1.21 31.06
CA GLY A 85 -16.15 0.02 31.84
C GLY A 85 -17.37 0.40 32.68
N ARG A 86 -18.34 -0.51 32.83
CA ARG A 86 -19.53 -0.36 33.66
C ARG A 86 -19.35 -0.97 35.05
#